data_AF-A0A7D5QB88-F1
#
_entry.id   AF-A0A7D5QB88-F1
#
_cell.length_a   1.000
_cell.length_b   1.000
_cell.length_c   1.000
_cell.angle_alpha   90.00
_cell.angle_beta   90.00
_cell.angle_gamma   90.00
#
_symmetry.space_group_name_H-M   'P 1'
#
loop_
_entity.id
_entity.type
_entity.pdbx_description
1 polymer ?
#
loop_
_entity_poly.entity_id
_entity_poly.type
_entity_poly.pdbx_seq_one_letter_code
_entity_poly.pdbx_strand_id
1 'polypeptide(L)'
;MADDAAFDPDQIRAELDSIRARAEELGAPDARRTNEYSAWKEDVLDPLRRITSLSGPLVTAACDAGLLPENTGTSVMSVKRWRKQIEMARDEDLCLFLLQLINERGVEFWARYHCYDDVDKFIEDVDAGEVGSGSEKNVVRTRQWLQKQDVPEEMPARQASLDGF
;
A
#
# COMPACT_ATOMS: atom_id res chain seq x y z
N MET A 1 13.41 19.26 -17.65
CA MET A 1 13.13 17.91 -18.14
C MET A 1 13.22 17.03 -16.92
N ALA A 2 12.08 16.75 -16.29
CA ALA A 2 12.02 15.73 -15.25
C ALA A 2 12.05 14.39 -15.99
N ASP A 3 12.89 13.45 -15.56
CA ASP A 3 12.76 12.06 -15.94
C ASP A 3 11.35 11.62 -15.54
N ASP A 4 10.46 11.42 -16.52
CA ASP A 4 9.24 10.64 -16.35
C ASP A 4 9.68 9.20 -16.16
N ALA A 5 10.13 8.86 -14.96
CA ALA A 5 10.35 7.49 -14.56
C ALA A 5 8.97 6.81 -14.58
N ALA A 6 8.67 6.15 -15.70
CA ALA A 6 7.45 5.36 -15.85
C ALA A 6 7.34 4.40 -14.66
N PHE A 7 6.17 4.33 -14.05
CA PHE A 7 5.88 3.40 -12.98
C PHE A 7 6.11 1.96 -13.46
N ASP A 8 7.08 1.28 -12.86
CA ASP A 8 7.36 -0.14 -13.12
C ASP A 8 6.88 -0.99 -11.92
N PRO A 9 5.79 -1.76 -12.07
CA PRO A 9 5.27 -2.59 -10.99
C PRO A 9 6.27 -3.69 -10.57
N ASP A 10 7.15 -4.15 -11.46
CA ASP A 10 8.14 -5.18 -11.14
C ASP A 10 9.30 -4.61 -10.31
N GLN A 11 9.68 -3.35 -10.54
CA GLN A 11 10.63 -2.65 -9.67
C GLN A 11 10.07 -2.51 -8.25
N ILE A 12 8.79 -2.18 -8.11
CA ILE A 12 8.13 -2.09 -6.80
C ILE A 12 8.07 -3.46 -6.13
N ARG A 13 7.74 -4.53 -6.86
CA ARG A 13 7.76 -5.91 -6.34
C ARG A 13 9.14 -6.29 -5.82
N ALA A 14 10.20 -6.02 -6.58
CA ALA A 14 11.57 -6.32 -6.17
C ALA A 14 11.99 -5.54 -4.91
N GLU A 15 11.60 -4.27 -4.80
CA GLU A 15 11.86 -3.47 -3.60
C GLU A 15 11.16 -4.06 -2.37
N LEU A 16 9.94 -4.57 -2.54
CA LEU A 16 9.17 -5.17 -1.45
C LEU A 16 9.74 -6.51 -1.00
N ASP A 17 10.18 -7.36 -1.92
CA ASP A 17 10.84 -8.62 -1.58
C ASP A 17 12.12 -8.37 -0.79
N SER A 18 12.87 -7.32 -1.14
CA SER A 18 14.04 -6.87 -0.38
C SER A 18 13.67 -6.43 1.04
N ILE A 19 12.59 -5.65 1.21
CA ILE A 19 12.11 -5.21 2.53
C ILE A 19 11.66 -6.41 3.38
N ARG A 20 10.96 -7.38 2.79
CA ARG A 20 10.49 -8.59 3.49
C ARG A 20 11.63 -9.45 3.97
N ALA A 21 12.62 -9.71 3.10
CA ALA A 21 13.83 -10.43 3.48
C ALA A 21 14.55 -9.74 4.64
N ARG A 22 14.60 -8.40 4.62
CA ARG A 22 15.21 -7.62 5.70
C ARG A 22 14.41 -7.68 7.00
N ALA A 23 13.08 -7.66 6.93
CA ALA A 23 12.21 -7.83 8.09
C ALA A 23 12.33 -9.24 8.70
N GLU A 24 12.49 -10.28 7.88
CA GLU A 24 12.74 -11.64 8.36
C GLU A 24 14.11 -11.77 9.04
N GLU A 25 15.14 -11.12 8.51
CA GLU A 25 16.49 -11.12 9.09
C GLU A 25 16.54 -10.41 10.45
N LEU A 26 15.86 -9.26 10.55
CA LEU A 26 15.84 -8.44 11.76
C LEU A 26 14.89 -8.98 12.84
N GLY A 27 13.80 -9.63 12.44
CA GLY A 27 12.69 -10.04 13.32
C GLY A 27 11.92 -8.85 13.93
N ALA A 28 10.67 -9.04 14.35
CA ALA A 28 9.94 -7.97 15.04
C ALA A 28 10.73 -7.49 16.27
N PRO A 29 11.02 -6.19 16.38
CA PRO A 29 11.81 -5.67 17.48
C PRO A 29 11.03 -5.79 18.78
N ASP A 30 11.72 -6.12 19.88
CA ASP A 30 11.16 -5.92 21.20
C ASP A 30 11.06 -4.39 21.42
N ALA A 31 9.84 -3.87 21.57
CA ALA A 31 9.58 -2.44 21.80
C ALA A 31 10.36 -1.87 23.01
N ARG A 32 10.92 -2.72 23.88
CA ARG A 32 11.79 -2.34 25.01
C ARG A 32 13.26 -2.13 24.63
N ARG A 33 13.69 -2.47 23.41
CA ARG A 33 15.07 -2.32 22.91
C ARG A 33 15.16 -1.25 21.82
N THR A 34 15.56 -0.05 22.23
CA THR A 34 15.62 1.14 21.36
C THR A 34 16.52 0.98 20.13
N ASN A 35 17.62 0.22 20.20
CA ASN A 35 18.53 0.05 19.06
C ASN A 35 17.97 -0.89 17.98
N GLU A 36 17.28 -1.96 18.39
CA GLU A 36 16.61 -2.89 17.46
C GLU A 36 15.46 -2.19 16.75
N TYR A 37 14.70 -1.37 17.48
CA TYR A 37 13.63 -0.56 16.89
C TYR A 37 14.16 0.49 15.89
N SER A 38 15.33 1.11 16.13
CA SER A 38 15.92 2.06 15.18
C SER A 38 16.31 1.38 13.87
N ALA A 39 17.01 0.24 13.92
CA ALA A 39 17.37 -0.53 12.73
C ALA A 39 16.12 -1.03 11.99
N TRP A 40 15.13 -1.56 12.72
CA TRP A 40 13.84 -1.96 12.16
C TRP A 40 13.12 -0.81 11.45
N LYS A 41 13.10 0.37 12.08
CA LYS A 41 12.45 1.53 11.51
C LYS A 41 13.15 1.96 10.21
N GLU A 42 14.47 2.06 10.21
CA GLU A 42 15.25 2.51 9.05
C GLU A 42 15.20 1.50 7.88
N ASP A 43 15.28 0.21 8.17
CA ASP A 43 15.42 -0.83 7.16
C ASP A 43 14.07 -1.41 6.69
N VAL A 44 13.00 -1.26 7.48
CA VAL A 44 11.67 -1.86 7.20
C VAL A 44 10.57 -0.81 7.10
N LEU A 45 10.37 0.01 8.14
CA LEU A 45 9.22 0.92 8.19
C LEU A 45 9.36 2.12 7.25
N ASP A 46 10.53 2.77 7.22
CA ASP A 46 10.76 3.96 6.41
C ASP A 46 10.71 3.65 4.89
N PRO A 47 11.26 2.51 4.40
CA PRO A 47 11.07 2.07 3.02
C PRO A 47 9.60 1.78 2.66
N LEU A 48 8.87 1.03 3.49
CA LEU A 48 7.43 0.78 3.29
C LEU A 48 6.62 2.08 3.25
N ARG A 49 6.97 3.02 4.15
CA ARG A 49 6.36 4.33 4.21
C ARG A 49 6.67 5.14 2.97
N ARG A 50 7.90 5.09 2.44
CA ARG A 50 8.30 5.80 1.22
C ARG A 50 7.47 5.36 0.02
N ILE A 51 7.33 4.06 -0.19
CA ILE A 51 6.56 3.46 -1.28
C ILE A 51 5.08 3.89 -1.22
N THR A 52 4.53 4.00 -0.02
CA THR A 52 3.11 4.34 0.24
C THR A 52 2.87 5.83 0.55
N SER A 53 3.91 6.65 0.54
CA SER A 53 3.83 8.07 0.89
C SER A 53 3.16 8.90 -0.21
N LEU A 54 2.77 10.13 0.11
CA LEU A 54 2.15 11.06 -0.84
C LEU A 54 3.01 11.33 -2.09
N SER A 55 4.34 11.21 -1.96
CA SER A 55 5.31 11.33 -3.06
C SER A 55 5.89 9.98 -3.48
N GLY A 56 5.30 8.89 -3.01
CA GLY A 56 5.73 7.54 -3.31
C GLY A 56 5.27 7.11 -4.71
N PRO A 57 6.03 6.23 -5.38
CA PRO A 57 5.76 5.82 -6.75
C PRO A 57 4.34 5.24 -6.95
N LEU A 58 3.79 4.52 -5.95
CA LEU A 58 2.43 3.99 -6.02
C LEU A 58 1.35 5.07 -5.94
N VAL A 59 1.54 6.08 -5.08
CA VAL A 59 0.57 7.17 -4.94
C VAL A 59 0.63 8.10 -6.15
N THR A 60 1.83 8.35 -6.68
CA THR A 60 2.00 9.09 -7.95
C THR A 60 1.29 8.37 -9.09
N ALA A 61 1.52 7.06 -9.28
CA ALA A 61 0.84 6.28 -10.31
C ALA A 61 -0.69 6.30 -10.16
N ALA A 62 -1.19 6.24 -8.92
CA ALA A 62 -2.62 6.37 -8.63
C ALA A 62 -3.17 7.79 -8.91
N CYS A 63 -2.41 8.84 -8.64
CA CYS A 63 -2.77 10.21 -9.01
C CYS A 63 -2.83 10.36 -10.53
N ASP A 64 -1.84 9.85 -11.26
CA ASP A 64 -1.76 9.91 -12.72
C ASP A 64 -2.89 9.12 -13.40
N ALA A 65 -3.30 7.99 -12.80
CA ALA A 65 -4.47 7.22 -13.22
C ALA A 65 -5.82 7.90 -12.85
N GLY A 66 -5.79 9.01 -12.13
CA GLY A 66 -6.98 9.74 -11.68
C GLY A 66 -7.73 9.08 -10.51
N LEU A 67 -7.09 8.13 -9.82
CA LEU A 67 -7.66 7.39 -8.69
C LEU A 67 -7.62 8.18 -7.38
N LEU A 68 -6.60 9.02 -7.21
CA LEU A 68 -6.38 9.82 -6.01
C LEU A 68 -6.38 11.32 -6.35
N PRO A 69 -7.08 12.16 -5.58
CA PRO A 69 -6.79 13.58 -5.58
C PRO A 69 -5.37 13.80 -5.07
N GLU A 70 -4.62 14.71 -5.72
CA GLU A 70 -3.29 15.13 -5.27
C GLU A 70 -3.28 15.37 -3.75
N ASN A 71 -2.22 14.93 -3.07
CA ASN A 71 -2.03 15.06 -1.61
C ASN A 71 -3.00 14.26 -0.73
N THR A 72 -3.71 13.25 -1.26
CA THR A 72 -4.56 12.35 -0.45
C THR A 72 -3.84 11.05 -0.12
N GLY A 73 -3.61 10.80 1.17
CA GLY A 73 -3.07 9.52 1.65
C GLY A 73 -4.12 8.41 1.63
N THR A 74 -3.70 7.22 1.20
CA THR A 74 -4.58 6.05 0.99
C THR A 74 -5.11 5.46 2.30
N SER A 75 -4.37 5.67 3.40
CA SER A 75 -4.71 5.25 4.78
C SER A 75 -5.84 6.06 5.43
N VAL A 76 -6.41 7.03 4.72
CA VAL A 76 -7.43 7.97 5.25
C VAL A 76 -8.80 7.79 4.58
N MET A 77 -8.87 7.08 3.46
CA MET A 77 -10.12 6.96 2.68
C MET A 77 -10.97 5.76 3.11
N SER A 78 -12.27 6.00 3.29
CA SER A 78 -13.23 4.93 3.57
C SER A 78 -13.60 4.17 2.29
N VAL A 79 -14.04 2.92 2.44
CA VAL A 79 -14.57 2.09 1.33
C VAL A 79 -15.64 2.83 0.51
N LYS A 80 -16.52 3.60 1.17
CA LYS A 80 -17.54 4.41 0.48
C LYS A 80 -16.90 5.43 -0.46
N ARG A 81 -15.80 6.05 -0.05
CA ARG A 81 -15.09 7.03 -0.87
C ARG A 81 -14.36 6.35 -2.03
N TRP A 82 -13.78 5.16 -1.81
CA TRP A 82 -13.16 4.36 -2.86
C TRP A 82 -14.13 3.98 -3.97
N ARG A 83 -15.31 3.45 -3.62
CA ARG A 83 -16.35 3.13 -4.61
C ARG A 83 -16.68 4.32 -5.51
N LYS A 84 -16.85 5.51 -4.91
CA LYS A 84 -17.12 6.74 -5.67
C LYS A 84 -15.95 7.14 -6.58
N GLN A 85 -14.70 6.95 -6.17
CA GLN A 85 -13.55 7.25 -7.05
C GLN A 85 -13.50 6.28 -8.22
N ILE A 86 -13.72 4.99 -8.00
CA ILE A 86 -13.73 3.98 -9.06
C ILE A 86 -14.84 4.25 -10.07
N GLU A 87 -16.06 4.57 -9.62
CA GLU A 87 -17.17 4.98 -10.51
C GLU A 87 -16.83 6.20 -11.39
N MET A 88 -15.88 7.03 -10.95
CA MET A 88 -15.43 8.23 -11.65
C MET A 88 -14.13 8.01 -12.44
N ALA A 89 -13.50 6.85 -12.30
CA ALA A 89 -12.22 6.54 -12.91
C ALA A 89 -12.38 6.33 -14.42
N ARG A 90 -11.33 6.66 -15.17
CA ARG A 90 -11.28 6.41 -16.62
C ARG A 90 -11.02 4.94 -16.94
N ASP A 91 -10.32 4.24 -16.05
CA ASP A 91 -9.97 2.83 -16.15
C ASP A 91 -10.17 2.18 -14.78
N GLU A 92 -11.27 1.46 -14.62
CA GLU A 92 -11.66 0.79 -13.37
C GLU A 92 -10.68 -0.34 -13.01
N ASP A 93 -10.23 -1.13 -13.98
CA ASP A 93 -9.33 -2.26 -13.77
C ASP A 93 -7.96 -1.78 -13.28
N LEU A 94 -7.40 -0.74 -13.91
CA LEU A 94 -6.15 -0.12 -13.46
C LEU A 94 -6.30 0.47 -12.05
N CYS A 95 -7.45 1.08 -11.77
CA CYS A 95 -7.73 1.65 -10.45
C CYS A 95 -7.83 0.57 -9.36
N LEU A 96 -8.53 -0.53 -9.63
CA LEU A 96 -8.64 -1.66 -8.72
C LEU A 96 -7.27 -2.30 -8.47
N PHE A 97 -6.48 -2.49 -9.53
CA PHE A 97 -5.12 -3.01 -9.44
C PHE A 97 -4.21 -2.13 -8.56
N LEU A 98 -4.16 -0.82 -8.84
CA LEU A 98 -3.35 0.12 -8.07
C LEU A 98 -3.82 0.21 -6.61
N LEU A 99 -5.13 0.24 -6.38
CA LEU A 99 -5.69 0.27 -5.03
C LEU A 99 -5.35 -0.99 -4.24
N GLN A 100 -5.37 -2.16 -4.87
CA GLN A 100 -4.95 -3.42 -4.27
C GLN A 100 -3.50 -3.36 -3.84
N LEU A 101 -2.58 -2.96 -4.73
CA LEU A 101 -1.16 -2.82 -4.41
C LEU A 101 -0.94 -1.88 -3.22
N ILE A 102 -1.54 -0.68 -3.29
CA ILE A 102 -1.48 0.32 -2.23
C ILE A 102 -2.00 -0.24 -0.90
N ASN A 103 -3.14 -0.93 -0.94
CA ASN A 103 -3.80 -1.42 0.26
C ASN A 103 -2.99 -2.53 0.92
N GLU A 104 -2.48 -3.49 0.15
CA GLU A 104 -1.59 -4.54 0.64
C GLU A 104 -0.37 -3.94 1.36
N ARG A 105 0.26 -2.93 0.75
CA ARG A 105 1.40 -2.25 1.37
C ARG A 105 1.02 -1.49 2.63
N GLY A 106 -0.15 -0.87 2.64
CA GLY A 106 -0.70 -0.21 3.82
C GLY A 106 -0.91 -1.20 4.97
N VAL A 107 -1.46 -2.39 4.69
CA VAL A 107 -1.66 -3.44 5.72
C VAL A 107 -0.31 -3.89 6.25
N GLU A 108 0.64 -4.19 5.37
CA GLU A 108 1.99 -4.64 5.75
C GLU A 108 2.70 -3.58 6.61
N PHE A 109 2.63 -2.30 6.23
CA PHE A 109 3.15 -1.21 7.04
C PHE A 109 2.55 -1.18 8.45
N TRP A 110 1.22 -1.23 8.58
CA TRP A 110 0.57 -1.16 9.89
C TRP A 110 0.83 -2.40 10.75
N ALA A 111 0.85 -3.59 10.16
CA ALA A 111 1.24 -4.81 10.86
C ALA A 111 2.65 -4.67 11.45
N ARG A 112 3.63 -4.25 10.64
CA ARG A 112 5.02 -4.05 11.09
C ARG A 112 5.17 -2.90 12.08
N TYR A 113 4.38 -1.83 11.94
CA TYR A 113 4.34 -0.71 12.89
C TYR A 113 3.88 -1.18 14.28
N HIS A 114 2.90 -2.08 14.33
CA HIS A 114 2.43 -2.70 15.56
C HIS A 114 3.26 -3.94 15.96
N CYS A 115 4.41 -4.15 15.33
CA CYS A 115 5.35 -5.26 15.61
C CYS A 115 4.74 -6.66 15.43
N TYR A 116 3.81 -6.81 14.49
CA TYR A 116 3.31 -8.11 14.07
C TYR A 116 4.25 -8.74 13.03
N ASP A 117 4.61 -10.00 13.25
CA ASP A 117 5.29 -10.83 12.25
C ASP A 117 4.31 -11.49 11.28
N ASP A 118 3.04 -11.62 11.70
CA ASP A 118 1.95 -12.22 10.93
C ASP A 118 0.91 -11.15 10.58
N VAL A 119 0.78 -10.87 9.28
CA VAL A 119 -0.16 -9.89 8.74
C VAL A 119 -1.61 -10.33 8.94
N ASP A 120 -1.91 -11.62 8.83
CA ASP A 120 -3.28 -12.12 9.00
C ASP A 120 -3.70 -12.03 10.46
N LYS A 121 -2.79 -12.30 11.41
CA LYS A 121 -3.04 -12.03 12.83
C LYS A 121 -3.32 -10.55 13.12
N PHE A 122 -2.57 -9.64 12.50
CA PHE A 122 -2.85 -8.20 12.63
C PHE A 122 -4.26 -7.85 12.14
N ILE A 123 -4.69 -8.44 11.02
CA ILE A 123 -6.03 -8.23 10.47
C ILE A 123 -7.11 -8.73 11.45
N GLU A 124 -6.94 -9.94 11.99
CA GLU A 124 -7.85 -10.52 12.99
C GLU A 124 -8.01 -9.62 14.22
N ASP A 125 -6.89 -9.14 14.77
CA ASP A 125 -6.89 -8.28 15.96
C ASP A 125 -7.52 -6.90 15.69
N VAL A 126 -7.35 -6.35 14.47
CA VAL A 126 -8.02 -5.12 14.05
C VAL A 126 -9.53 -5.31 13.90
N ASP A 127 -9.96 -6.44 13.32
CA ASP A 127 -11.39 -6.79 13.17
C ASP A 127 -12.07 -7.03 14.51
N ALA A 128 -11.38 -7.69 15.45
CA ALA A 128 -11.81 -7.86 16.83
C ALA A 128 -11.85 -6.53 17.62
N GLY A 129 -11.20 -5.49 17.11
CA GLY A 129 -11.12 -4.18 17.73
C GLY A 129 -10.08 -4.09 18.85
N GLU A 130 -9.15 -5.05 18.91
CA GLU A 130 -8.03 -5.10 19.85
C GLU A 130 -6.90 -4.15 19.44
N VAL A 131 -6.72 -3.94 18.13
CA VAL A 131 -5.72 -3.03 17.56
C VAL A 131 -6.34 -1.99 16.64
N GLY A 132 -5.80 -0.77 16.68
CA GLY A 132 -6.11 0.31 15.75
C GLY A 132 -7.40 1.08 16.06
N SER A 133 -7.39 2.38 15.75
CA SER A 133 -8.53 3.28 16.04
C SER A 133 -9.02 4.07 14.83
N GLY A 134 -8.30 4.06 13.71
CA GLY A 134 -8.68 4.82 12.51
C GLY A 134 -8.10 4.25 11.22
N SER A 135 -6.82 4.50 10.98
CA SER A 135 -6.15 4.12 9.72
C SER A 135 -6.07 2.61 9.53
N GLU A 136 -5.77 1.85 10.58
CA GLU A 136 -5.71 0.39 10.53
C GLU A 136 -7.06 -0.20 10.11
N LYS A 137 -8.15 0.27 10.74
CA LYS A 137 -9.52 -0.15 10.41
C LYS A 137 -9.91 0.20 8.98
N ASN A 138 -9.51 1.37 8.48
CA ASN A 138 -9.79 1.75 7.10
C ASN A 138 -9.05 0.87 6.10
N VAL A 139 -7.78 0.58 6.38
CA VAL A 139 -6.93 -0.24 5.51
C VAL A 139 -7.43 -1.70 5.50
N VAL A 140 -7.74 -2.29 6.67
CA VAL A 140 -8.28 -3.66 6.78
C VAL A 140 -9.65 -3.78 6.10
N ARG A 141 -10.57 -2.84 6.33
CA ARG A 141 -11.88 -2.83 5.66
C ARG A 141 -11.77 -2.69 4.14
N THR A 142 -10.79 -1.90 3.68
CA THR A 142 -10.54 -1.75 2.24
C THR A 142 -10.03 -3.06 1.65
N ARG A 143 -9.11 -3.78 2.33
CA ARG A 143 -8.69 -5.14 1.93
C ARG A 143 -9.85 -6.09 1.77
N GLN A 144 -10.69 -6.20 2.80
CA GLN A 144 -11.86 -7.09 2.80
C GLN A 144 -12.86 -6.77 1.70
N TRP A 145 -12.98 -5.50 1.32
CA TRP A 145 -13.83 -5.09 0.22
C TRP A 145 -13.21 -5.47 -1.14
N LEU A 146 -11.90 -5.24 -1.31
CA LEU A 146 -11.14 -5.62 -2.51
C LEU A 146 -11.16 -7.13 -2.76
N GLN A 147 -11.05 -7.95 -1.72
CA GLN A 147 -11.19 -9.43 -1.81
C GLN A 147 -12.54 -9.91 -2.37
N LYS A 148 -13.55 -9.02 -2.42
CA LYS A 148 -14.87 -9.28 -2.99
C LYS A 148 -15.04 -8.68 -4.38
N GLN A 149 -14.03 -7.98 -4.89
CA GLN A 149 -14.00 -7.42 -6.24
C GLN A 149 -13.22 -8.38 -7.15
N ASP A 150 -13.49 -8.32 -8.45
CA ASP A 150 -12.75 -9.06 -9.48
C ASP A 150 -11.49 -8.26 -9.86
N VAL A 151 -10.56 -8.12 -8.90
CA VAL A 151 -9.35 -7.30 -9.10
C VAL A 151 -8.38 -8.01 -10.04
N PRO A 152 -7.83 -7.34 -11.06
CA PRO A 152 -6.78 -7.90 -11.91
C PRO A 152 -5.54 -8.32 -11.10
N GLU A 153 -5.00 -9.51 -11.35
CA GLU A 153 -3.75 -9.99 -10.71
C GLU A 153 -2.49 -9.34 -11.33
N GLU A 154 -2.61 -8.92 -12.59
CA GLU A 154 -1.53 -8.30 -13.37
C GLU A 154 -1.92 -6.88 -13.79
N MET A 155 -0.91 -6.04 -14.01
CA MET A 155 -1.12 -4.69 -14.50
C MET A 155 -1.83 -4.77 -15.86
N PRO A 156 -3.03 -4.17 -16.01
CA PRO A 156 -3.76 -4.20 -17.27
C PRO A 156 -2.90 -3.62 -18.39
N ALA A 157 -2.77 -4.35 -19.51
CA ALA A 157 -1.88 -4.00 -20.63
C ALA A 157 -2.19 -2.65 -21.31
N ARG A 158 -3.26 -1.95 -20.91
CA ARG A 158 -3.60 -0.59 -21.36
C ARG A 158 -2.74 0.48 -20.68
N GLN A 159 -1.42 0.30 -20.75
CA GLN A 159 -0.45 1.39 -20.64
C GLN A 159 0.89 1.07 -21.32
N ALA A 160 0.89 0.22 -22.36
CA ALA A 160 1.97 0.23 -23.37
C ALA A 160 1.83 1.40 -24.38
N SER A 161 0.83 2.27 -24.20
CA SER A 161 0.61 3.45 -25.03
C SER A 161 0.14 4.63 -24.18
N LEU A 162 1.09 5.25 -23.47
CA LEU A 162 0.99 6.67 -23.09
C LEU A 162 1.39 7.60 -24.26
N ASP A 163 1.54 7.06 -25.47
CA ASP A 163 1.60 7.82 -26.71
C ASP A 163 0.18 8.02 -27.25
N GLY A 164 -0.46 9.12 -26.89
CA GLY A 164 -1.82 9.34 -27.35
C GLY A 164 -2.48 10.67 -27.03
N PHE A 165 -1.73 11.77 -26.82
CA PHE A 165 -2.20 13.14 -27.07
C PHE A 165 -1.03 14.06 -27.40
#